data_AF-A0A5C9CBG7-F1
#
_entry.id   AF-A0A5C9CBG7-F1
#
_cell.length_a   1.000
_cell.length_b   1.000
_cell.length_c   1.000
_cell.angle_alpha   90.00
_cell.angle_beta   90.00
_cell.angle_gamma   90.00
#
_symmetry.space_group_name_H-M   'P 1'
#
loop_
_entity.id
_entity.type
_entity.pdbx_description
1 polymer ?
#
loop_
_entity_poly.entity_id
_entity_poly.type
_entity_poly.pdbx_seq_one_letter_code
_entity_poly.pdbx_strand_id
1 'polypeptide(L)'
;MKASQEIREAMAQVARLRQTASADASLNQALKAVKHLQAQRFEGTYQDLLSHPVFAPSARFFLEELYSAKDYSQRDAQFVRIADALERTFPASVLATVLALTTLHQQTEELDMALALAWRKAEGVPNAARYVAAWREVGQRTARNWQLATVLDVGQTLGQLTRKSGLRLLLKMMRRPADLAGLGALHGFLEAGFDHFSG
;
A
#
# COMPACT_ATOMS: atom_id res chain seq x y z
N MET A 1 -0.72 23.78 4.77
CA MET A 1 -0.20 22.94 5.87
C MET A 1 -1.16 21.86 6.33
N LYS A 2 -2.31 21.66 5.66
CA LYS A 2 -3.31 20.66 6.07
C LYS A 2 -2.92 19.27 5.55
N ALA A 3 -2.44 19.19 4.31
CA ALA A 3 -2.09 17.92 3.68
C ALA A 3 -0.87 17.26 4.33
N SER A 4 0.19 18.02 4.63
CA SER A 4 1.37 17.48 5.32
C SER A 4 1.02 16.90 6.68
N GLN A 5 0.14 17.57 7.43
CA GLN A 5 -0.34 17.09 8.73
C GLN A 5 -1.13 15.79 8.57
N GLU A 6 -2.08 15.72 7.64
CA GLU A 6 -2.87 14.50 7.37
C GLU A 6 -1.97 13.31 6.99
N ILE A 7 -0.95 13.54 6.15
CA ILE A 7 0.05 12.52 5.80
C ILE A 7 0.75 12.01 7.05
N ARG A 8 1.25 12.91 7.89
CA ARG A 8 1.98 12.55 9.12
C ARG A 8 1.10 11.78 10.10
N GLU A 9 -0.15 12.20 10.27
CA GLU A 9 -1.11 11.55 11.18
C GLU A 9 -1.44 10.12 10.72
N ALA A 10 -1.72 9.94 9.44
CA ALA A 10 -2.00 8.62 8.85
C ALA A 10 -0.80 7.68 8.99
N MET A 11 0.41 8.15 8.68
CA MET A 11 1.63 7.34 8.81
C MET A 11 1.97 7.03 10.27
N ALA A 12 1.69 7.95 11.20
CA ALA A 12 1.83 7.69 12.63
C ALA A 12 0.83 6.62 13.11
N GLN A 13 -0.39 6.59 12.57
CA GLN A 13 -1.36 5.54 12.86
C GLN A 13 -0.87 4.17 12.35
N VAL A 14 -0.33 4.10 11.13
CA VAL A 14 0.30 2.88 10.60
C VAL A 14 1.43 2.39 11.51
N ALA A 15 2.31 3.30 11.93
CA ALA A 15 3.42 2.96 12.82
C ALA A 15 2.93 2.39 14.16
N ARG A 16 1.87 2.99 14.76
CA ARG A 16 1.24 2.47 15.98
C ARG A 16 0.68 1.06 15.80
N LEU A 17 -0.03 0.80 14.69
CA LEU A 17 -0.58 -0.53 14.41
C LEU A 17 0.53 -1.58 14.32
N ARG A 18 1.61 -1.27 13.60
CA ARG A 18 2.77 -2.17 13.49
C ARG A 18 3.47 -2.38 14.83
N GLN A 19 3.61 -1.33 15.64
CA GLN A 19 4.17 -1.44 16.98
C GLN A 19 3.32 -2.37 17.87
N THR A 20 2.00 -2.18 17.88
CA THR A 20 1.07 -3.05 18.60
C THR A 20 1.20 -4.51 18.16
N ALA A 21 1.24 -4.77 16.84
CA ALA A 21 1.44 -6.13 16.34
C ALA A 21 2.80 -6.69 16.76
N SER A 22 3.88 -5.91 16.67
CA SER A 22 5.23 -6.38 17.02
C SER A 22 5.40 -6.72 18.51
N ALA A 23 4.63 -6.05 19.39
CA ALA A 23 4.64 -6.28 20.82
C ALA A 23 3.86 -7.54 21.25
N ASP A 24 3.01 -8.10 20.38
CA ASP A 24 2.25 -9.34 20.63
C ASP A 24 2.57 -10.38 19.55
N ALA A 25 3.37 -11.40 19.89
CA ALA A 25 3.80 -12.43 18.96
C ALA A 25 2.64 -13.18 18.30
N SER A 26 1.56 -13.45 19.05
CA SER A 26 0.36 -14.12 18.53
C SER A 26 -0.37 -13.24 17.51
N LEU A 27 -0.49 -11.94 17.81
CA LEU A 27 -1.07 -10.97 16.88
C LEU A 27 -0.22 -10.78 15.62
N ASN A 28 1.10 -10.68 15.75
CA ASN A 28 2.01 -10.59 14.62
C ASN A 28 1.88 -11.80 13.70
N GLN A 29 1.82 -13.01 14.28
CA GLN A 29 1.63 -14.23 13.51
C GLN A 29 0.27 -14.26 12.80
N ALA A 30 -0.80 -13.85 13.47
CA ALA A 30 -2.13 -13.74 12.87
C ALA A 30 -2.14 -12.74 11.70
N LEU A 31 -1.51 -11.58 11.88
CA LEU A 31 -1.41 -10.55 10.85
C LEU A 31 -0.65 -11.06 9.61
N LYS A 32 0.48 -11.73 9.81
CA LYS A 32 1.23 -12.38 8.72
C LYS A 32 0.40 -13.44 7.99
N ALA A 33 -0.34 -14.28 8.73
CA ALA A 33 -1.19 -15.31 8.13
C ALA A 33 -2.33 -14.70 7.29
N VAL A 34 -2.97 -13.64 7.79
CA VAL A 34 -4.02 -12.90 7.08
C VAL A 34 -3.48 -12.28 5.79
N LYS A 35 -2.36 -11.56 5.87
CA LYS A 35 -1.71 -10.92 4.70
C LYS A 35 -1.27 -11.96 3.66
N HIS A 36 -0.70 -13.08 4.10
CA HIS A 36 -0.29 -14.16 3.20
C HIS A 36 -1.49 -14.77 2.46
N LEU A 37 -2.59 -15.05 3.17
CA LEU A 37 -3.80 -15.60 2.55
C LEU A 37 -4.45 -14.59 1.59
N GLN A 38 -4.45 -13.30 1.93
CA GLN A 38 -4.90 -12.23 1.02
C GLN A 38 -4.09 -12.22 -0.28
N ALA A 39 -2.77 -12.32 -0.20
CA ALA A 39 -1.89 -12.37 -1.37
C ALA A 39 -2.15 -13.63 -2.22
N GLN A 40 -2.21 -14.82 -1.60
CA GLN A 40 -2.53 -16.07 -2.30
C GLN A 40 -3.89 -16.02 -2.99
N ARG A 41 -4.90 -15.44 -2.34
CA ARG A 41 -6.23 -15.27 -2.94
C ARG A 41 -6.17 -14.31 -4.12
N PHE A 42 -5.42 -13.21 -4.02
CA PHE A 42 -5.23 -12.30 -5.14
C PHE A 42 -4.57 -13.02 -6.33
N GLU A 43 -3.50 -13.77 -6.08
CA GLU A 43 -2.80 -14.57 -7.10
C GLU A 43 -3.71 -15.57 -7.79
N GLY A 44 -4.52 -16.31 -7.01
CA GLY A 44 -5.46 -17.29 -7.54
C GLY A 44 -6.61 -16.66 -8.31
N THR A 45 -7.16 -15.54 -7.82
CA THR A 45 -8.30 -14.86 -8.46
C THR A 45 -7.92 -14.19 -9.78
N TYR A 46 -6.72 -13.63 -9.87
CA TYR A 46 -6.28 -12.82 -11.02
C TYR A 46 -5.17 -13.50 -11.83
N GLN A 47 -5.20 -14.83 -11.92
CA GLN A 47 -4.21 -15.62 -12.65
C GLN A 47 -4.15 -15.25 -14.14
N ASP A 48 -5.29 -14.88 -14.72
CA ASP A 48 -5.42 -14.37 -16.08
C ASP A 48 -4.60 -13.07 -16.28
N LEU A 49 -4.75 -12.11 -15.37
CA LEU A 49 -3.99 -10.85 -15.40
C LEU A 49 -2.50 -11.09 -15.14
N LEU A 50 -2.15 -12.00 -14.24
CA LEU A 50 -0.77 -12.37 -13.92
C LEU A 50 -0.04 -13.13 -15.03
N SER A 51 -0.80 -13.70 -15.97
CA SER A 51 -0.28 -14.39 -17.15
C SER A 51 -0.31 -13.52 -18.40
N HIS A 52 -1.01 -12.38 -18.38
CA HIS A 52 -1.16 -11.50 -19.52
C HIS A 52 0.10 -10.62 -19.71
N PRO A 53 0.74 -10.60 -20.90
CA PRO A 53 2.00 -9.88 -21.12
C PRO A 53 1.97 -8.40 -20.74
N VAL A 54 0.83 -7.73 -20.96
CA VAL A 54 0.65 -6.31 -20.65
C VAL A 54 0.35 -6.06 -19.17
N PHE A 55 -0.43 -6.93 -18.52
CA PHE A 55 -0.94 -6.67 -17.17
C PHE A 55 -0.09 -7.31 -16.07
N ALA A 56 0.63 -8.38 -16.39
CA ALA A 56 1.45 -9.12 -15.44
C ALA A 56 2.48 -8.25 -14.70
N PRO A 57 3.20 -7.30 -15.35
CA PRO A 57 4.15 -6.44 -14.64
C PRO A 57 3.46 -5.60 -13.55
N SER A 58 2.33 -4.96 -13.89
CA SER A 58 1.55 -4.16 -12.94
C SER A 58 0.94 -5.02 -11.82
N ALA A 59 0.36 -6.18 -12.17
CA ALA A 59 -0.24 -7.09 -11.19
C ALA A 59 0.78 -7.64 -10.19
N ARG A 60 1.99 -7.97 -10.65
CA ARG A 60 3.10 -8.39 -9.78
C ARG A 60 3.61 -7.27 -8.89
N PHE A 61 3.71 -6.05 -9.41
CA PHE A 61 4.06 -4.88 -8.59
C PHE A 61 3.11 -4.73 -7.40
N PHE A 62 1.79 -4.85 -7.59
CA PHE A 62 0.84 -4.82 -6.48
C PHE A 62 1.09 -5.93 -5.45
N LEU A 63 1.32 -7.16 -5.89
CA LEU A 63 1.62 -8.28 -5.00
C LEU A 63 2.90 -8.07 -4.20
N GLU A 64 3.95 -7.55 -4.84
CA GLU A 64 5.28 -7.49 -4.25
C GLU A 64 5.53 -6.22 -3.43
N GLU A 65 4.94 -5.09 -3.81
CA GLU A 65 5.26 -3.76 -3.26
C GLU A 65 4.14 -3.12 -2.44
N LEU A 66 2.91 -3.64 -2.55
CA LEU A 66 1.74 -3.13 -1.84
C LEU A 66 1.07 -4.16 -0.93
N TYR A 67 0.96 -5.42 -1.36
CA TYR A 67 0.30 -6.48 -0.60
C TYR A 67 1.24 -7.51 0.03
N SER A 68 2.54 -7.43 -0.21
CA SER A 68 3.48 -8.39 0.38
C SER A 68 3.69 -8.13 1.88
N ALA A 69 4.15 -9.16 2.59
CA ALA A 69 4.53 -9.08 3.98
C ALA A 69 5.91 -8.42 4.22
N LYS A 70 6.46 -7.69 3.23
CA LYS A 70 7.73 -6.95 3.36
C LYS A 70 7.60 -5.84 4.41
N ASP A 71 8.73 -5.49 5.01
CA ASP A 71 8.81 -4.34 5.92
C ASP A 71 8.98 -3.04 5.10
N TYR A 72 7.95 -2.19 5.14
CA TYR A 72 7.93 -0.90 4.45
C TYR A 72 8.31 0.29 5.34
N SER A 73 8.74 0.04 6.58
CA SER A 73 8.95 1.10 7.58
C SER A 73 9.97 2.16 7.14
N GLN A 74 11.01 1.75 6.39
CA GLN A 74 11.99 2.69 5.85
C GLN A 74 11.38 3.61 4.77
N ARG A 75 10.62 3.05 3.83
CA ARG A 75 9.91 3.81 2.78
C ARG A 75 8.94 4.81 3.41
N ASP A 76 8.18 4.34 4.39
CA ASP A 76 7.18 5.10 5.12
C ASP A 76 7.80 6.29 5.88
N ALA A 77 8.94 6.06 6.55
CA ALA A 77 9.69 7.13 7.23
C ALA A 77 10.25 8.18 6.24
N GLN A 78 10.75 7.73 5.08
CA GLN A 78 11.22 8.62 4.02
C GLN A 78 10.09 9.46 3.43
N PHE A 79 8.90 8.87 3.28
CA PHE A 79 7.72 9.57 2.80
C PHE A 79 7.25 10.67 3.78
N VAL A 80 7.23 10.37 5.08
CA VAL A 80 6.92 11.38 6.14
C VAL A 80 7.89 12.56 6.10
N ARG A 81 9.18 12.32 5.85
CA ARG A 81 10.21 13.38 5.79
C ARG A 81 9.98 14.40 4.69
N ILE A 82 9.32 14.01 3.59
CA ILE A 82 9.10 14.89 2.44
C ILE A 82 7.70 15.51 2.41
N ALA A 83 6.82 15.24 3.38
CA ALA A 83 5.43 15.68 3.36
C ALA A 83 5.25 17.21 3.14
N ASP A 84 6.07 18.04 3.80
CA ASP A 84 6.03 19.50 3.62
C ASP A 84 6.51 19.94 2.23
N ALA A 85 7.50 19.24 1.67
CA ALA A 85 7.97 19.51 0.31
C ALA A 85 6.90 19.12 -0.72
N LEU A 86 6.22 17.98 -0.52
CA LEU A 86 5.11 17.55 -1.37
C LEU A 86 3.99 18.61 -1.41
N GLU A 87 3.56 19.12 -0.25
CA GLU A 87 2.50 20.12 -0.16
C GLU A 87 2.90 21.46 -0.81
N ARG A 88 4.19 21.84 -0.75
CA ARG A 88 4.68 23.10 -1.33
C ARG A 88 4.94 23.03 -2.83
N THR A 89 5.32 21.86 -3.35
CA THR A 89 5.84 21.71 -4.71
C THR A 89 4.82 21.12 -5.67
N PHE A 90 3.91 20.25 -5.21
CA PHE A 90 2.99 19.56 -6.12
C PHE A 90 1.69 20.33 -6.38
N PRO A 91 1.15 20.24 -7.62
CA PRO A 91 -0.18 20.74 -7.91
C PRO A 91 -1.24 20.08 -7.01
N ALA A 92 -2.32 20.80 -6.74
CA ALA A 92 -3.39 20.32 -5.84
C ALA A 92 -3.95 18.94 -6.22
N SER A 93 -4.06 18.63 -7.52
CA SER A 93 -4.54 17.31 -7.99
C SER A 93 -3.57 16.16 -7.66
N VAL A 94 -2.26 16.41 -7.77
CA VAL A 94 -1.23 15.44 -7.40
C VAL A 94 -1.20 15.27 -5.89
N LEU A 95 -1.28 16.37 -5.13
CA LEU A 95 -1.35 16.33 -3.67
C LEU A 95 -2.58 15.57 -3.16
N ALA A 96 -3.74 15.73 -3.81
CA ALA A 96 -4.94 14.97 -3.50
C ALA A 96 -4.74 13.45 -3.73
N THR A 97 -4.01 13.07 -4.78
CA THR A 97 -3.66 11.66 -5.05
C THR A 97 -2.74 11.09 -3.99
N VAL A 98 -1.75 11.88 -3.55
CA VAL A 98 -0.82 11.52 -2.46
C VAL A 98 -1.59 11.30 -1.14
N LEU A 99 -2.53 12.20 -0.82
CA LEU A 99 -3.40 12.05 0.35
C LEU A 99 -4.26 10.80 0.24
N ALA A 100 -4.93 10.58 -0.89
CA ALA A 100 -5.75 9.40 -1.13
C ALA A 100 -4.96 8.10 -0.95
N LEU A 101 -3.73 8.02 -1.49
CA LEU A 101 -2.82 6.90 -1.30
C LEU A 101 -2.42 6.68 0.18
N THR A 102 -2.15 7.77 0.89
CA THR A 102 -1.76 7.71 2.31
C THR A 102 -2.92 7.22 3.19
N THR A 103 -4.12 7.77 2.98
CA THR A 103 -5.33 7.33 3.68
C THR A 103 -5.69 5.89 3.31
N LEU A 104 -5.53 5.51 2.04
CA LEU A 104 -5.72 4.14 1.58
C LEU A 104 -4.78 3.17 2.31
N HIS A 105 -3.49 3.54 2.46
CA HIS A 105 -2.52 2.72 3.16
C HIS A 105 -2.89 2.54 4.64
N GLN A 106 -3.22 3.64 5.33
CA GLN A 106 -3.71 3.58 6.72
C GLN A 106 -4.93 2.67 6.86
N GLN A 107 -5.96 2.87 6.03
CA GLN A 107 -7.20 2.10 6.08
C GLN A 107 -6.95 0.60 5.83
N THR A 108 -5.98 0.28 4.98
CA THR A 108 -5.58 -1.11 4.70
C THR A 108 -4.98 -1.77 5.94
N GLU A 109 -4.03 -1.10 6.61
CA GLU A 109 -3.40 -1.63 7.83
C GLU A 109 -4.41 -1.78 8.99
N GLU A 110 -5.38 -0.87 9.11
CA GLU A 110 -6.47 -0.98 10.10
C GLU A 110 -7.37 -2.19 9.83
N LEU A 111 -7.75 -2.42 8.57
CA LEU A 111 -8.57 -3.57 8.16
C LEU A 111 -7.83 -4.89 8.38
N ASP A 112 -6.53 -4.94 8.08
CA ASP A 112 -5.71 -6.13 8.29
C ASP A 112 -5.51 -6.42 9.79
N MET A 113 -5.32 -5.38 10.61
CA MET A 113 -5.29 -5.52 12.07
C MET A 113 -6.61 -6.06 12.62
N ALA A 114 -7.74 -5.52 12.18
CA ALA A 114 -9.07 -6.00 12.60
C ALA A 114 -9.27 -7.48 12.19
N LEU A 115 -8.86 -7.85 10.98
CA LEU A 115 -8.88 -9.24 10.52
C LEU A 115 -7.97 -10.13 11.37
N ALA A 116 -6.76 -9.69 11.73
CA ALA A 116 -5.84 -10.45 12.56
C ALA A 116 -6.41 -10.71 13.96
N LEU A 117 -7.08 -9.73 14.56
CA LEU A 117 -7.74 -9.88 15.86
C LEU A 117 -8.90 -10.89 15.79
N ALA A 118 -9.75 -10.81 14.76
CA ALA A 118 -10.81 -11.79 14.55
C ALA A 118 -10.26 -13.18 14.20
N TRP A 119 -9.19 -13.25 13.42
CA TRP A 119 -8.49 -14.48 13.08
C TRP A 119 -8.08 -15.25 14.34
N ARG A 120 -7.50 -14.57 15.34
CA ARG A 120 -7.08 -15.21 16.61
C ARG A 120 -8.21 -15.95 17.32
N LYS A 121 -9.46 -15.49 17.22
CA LYS A 121 -10.62 -16.12 17.89
C LYS A 121 -11.02 -17.47 17.31
N ALA A 122 -10.64 -17.74 16.07
CA ALA A 122 -10.99 -18.97 15.34
C ALA A 122 -9.80 -19.92 15.19
N GLU A 123 -8.96 -20.04 16.24
CA GLU A 123 -7.85 -20.99 16.26
C GLU A 123 -8.33 -22.44 16.11
N GLY A 124 -7.54 -23.28 15.44
CA GLY A 124 -7.91 -24.67 15.11
C GLY A 124 -8.82 -24.83 13.88
N VAL A 125 -9.39 -23.74 13.35
CA VAL A 125 -10.19 -23.78 12.11
C VAL A 125 -9.27 -23.74 10.87
N PRO A 126 -9.56 -24.51 9.79
CA PRO A 126 -8.82 -24.42 8.54
C PRO A 126 -8.77 -22.99 7.99
N ASN A 127 -7.60 -22.58 7.47
CA ASN A 127 -7.30 -21.20 7.09
C ASN A 127 -8.38 -20.52 6.23
N ALA A 128 -8.93 -21.21 5.23
CA ALA A 128 -9.97 -20.64 4.36
C ALA A 128 -11.27 -20.33 5.14
N ALA A 129 -11.75 -21.27 5.94
CA ALA A 129 -12.95 -21.08 6.76
C ALA A 129 -12.71 -20.04 7.87
N ARG A 130 -11.51 -20.05 8.46
CA ARG A 130 -11.05 -19.08 9.44
C ARG A 130 -11.04 -17.65 8.86
N TYR A 131 -10.53 -17.50 7.64
CA TYR A 131 -10.53 -16.22 6.94
C TYR A 131 -11.94 -15.69 6.70
N VAL A 132 -12.85 -16.55 6.20
CA VAL A 132 -14.24 -16.17 5.94
C VAL A 132 -14.96 -15.79 7.24
N ALA A 133 -14.73 -16.51 8.33
CA ALA A 133 -15.28 -16.18 9.64
C ALA A 133 -14.78 -14.81 10.13
N ALA A 134 -13.46 -14.58 10.08
CA ALA A 134 -12.87 -13.29 10.45
C ALA A 134 -13.41 -12.13 9.59
N TRP A 135 -13.60 -12.35 8.29
CA TRP A 135 -14.16 -11.36 7.39
C TRP A 135 -15.61 -10.99 7.71
N ARG A 136 -16.43 -11.99 8.04
CA ARG A 136 -17.82 -11.80 8.46
C ARG A 136 -17.90 -11.08 9.79
N GLU A 137 -17.04 -11.43 10.74
CA GLU A 137 -16.98 -10.80 12.06
C GLU A 137 -16.56 -9.32 11.96
N VAL A 138 -15.51 -9.02 11.18
CA VAL A 138 -15.02 -7.65 11.02
C VAL A 138 -16.06 -6.74 10.35
N GLY A 139 -16.80 -7.23 9.36
CA GLY A 139 -18.01 -6.56 8.88
C GLY A 139 -17.85 -5.13 8.30
N GLN A 140 -16.65 -4.74 7.84
CA GLN A 140 -16.35 -3.37 7.40
C GLN A 140 -16.70 -3.08 5.92
N ARG A 141 -17.96 -3.28 5.53
CA ARG A 141 -18.37 -3.12 4.11
C ARG A 141 -18.12 -1.70 3.58
N THR A 142 -18.48 -0.68 4.35
CA THR A 142 -18.32 0.73 3.94
C THR A 142 -16.85 1.09 3.71
N ALA A 143 -15.97 0.76 4.65
CA ALA A 143 -14.54 1.03 4.52
C ALA A 143 -13.92 0.32 3.31
N ARG A 144 -14.37 -0.90 2.99
CA ARG A 144 -13.88 -1.66 1.83
C ARG A 144 -14.42 -1.13 0.50
N ASN A 145 -15.66 -0.69 0.44
CA ASN A 145 -16.18 -0.01 -0.74
C ASN A 145 -15.44 1.29 -0.99
N TRP A 146 -15.14 2.05 0.07
CA TRP A 146 -14.30 3.23 -0.02
C TRP A 146 -12.88 2.87 -0.51
N GLN A 147 -12.26 1.83 0.07
CA GLN A 147 -10.94 1.34 -0.35
C GLN A 147 -10.90 1.02 -1.84
N LEU A 148 -11.92 0.30 -2.35
CA LEU A 148 -12.03 -0.05 -3.76
C LEU A 148 -12.20 1.18 -4.66
N ALA A 149 -13.10 2.10 -4.30
CA ALA A 149 -13.29 3.34 -5.05
C ALA A 149 -12.00 4.17 -5.12
N THR A 150 -11.33 4.34 -3.98
CA THR A 150 -10.05 5.07 -3.89
C THR A 150 -8.96 4.41 -4.72
N VAL A 151 -8.84 3.08 -4.71
CA VAL A 151 -7.87 2.35 -5.55
C VAL A 151 -8.13 2.60 -7.04
N LEU A 152 -9.39 2.58 -7.47
CA LEU A 152 -9.75 2.82 -8.87
C LEU A 152 -9.42 4.26 -9.30
N ASP A 153 -9.77 5.26 -8.48
CA ASP A 153 -9.49 6.67 -8.78
C ASP A 153 -7.99 6.97 -8.83
N VAL A 154 -7.23 6.42 -7.87
CA VAL A 154 -5.76 6.52 -7.86
C VAL A 154 -5.18 5.84 -9.10
N GLY A 155 -5.64 4.64 -9.45
CA GLY A 155 -5.19 3.90 -10.62
C GLY A 155 -5.41 4.67 -11.92
N GLN A 156 -6.58 5.29 -12.10
CA GLN A 156 -6.86 6.15 -13.25
C GLN A 156 -5.93 7.36 -13.30
N THR A 157 -5.72 8.02 -12.15
CA THR A 157 -4.86 9.19 -12.07
C THR A 157 -3.40 8.85 -12.37
N LEU A 158 -2.88 7.76 -11.81
CA LEU A 158 -1.53 7.28 -12.08
C LEU A 158 -1.36 6.91 -13.56
N GLY A 159 -2.35 6.23 -14.16
CA GLY A 159 -2.33 5.89 -15.58
C GLY A 159 -2.29 7.12 -16.52
N GLN A 160 -2.83 8.25 -16.10
CA GLN A 160 -2.68 9.52 -16.84
C GLN A 160 -1.30 10.14 -16.66
N LEU A 161 -0.72 10.02 -15.46
CA LEU A 161 0.60 10.56 -15.15
C LEU A 161 1.73 9.79 -15.85
N THR A 162 1.62 8.46 -15.96
CA THR A 162 2.64 7.63 -16.64
C THR A 162 2.74 7.90 -18.13
N ARG A 163 1.69 8.44 -18.75
CA ARG A 163 1.66 8.84 -20.17
C ARG A 163 2.36 10.18 -20.44
N LYS A 164 2.77 10.93 -19.41
CA LYS A 164 3.48 12.21 -19.60
C LYS A 164 4.93 11.96 -20.01
N SER A 165 5.29 12.42 -21.21
CA SER A 165 6.65 12.32 -21.73
C SER A 165 7.66 13.02 -20.81
N GLY A 166 8.85 12.41 -20.66
CA GLY A 166 9.93 12.96 -19.84
C GLY A 166 9.89 12.61 -18.35
N LEU A 167 8.74 12.23 -17.79
CA LEU A 167 8.65 11.88 -16.36
C LEU A 167 9.51 10.65 -16.00
N ARG A 168 9.57 9.66 -16.90
CA ARG A 168 10.46 8.50 -16.79
C ARG A 168 11.93 8.88 -16.69
N LEU A 169 12.38 9.79 -17.56
CA LEU A 169 13.77 10.24 -17.61
C LEU A 169 14.11 11.01 -16.33
N LEU A 170 13.20 11.87 -15.88
CA LEU A 170 13.35 12.61 -14.63
C LEU A 170 13.46 11.67 -13.43
N LEU A 171 12.62 10.65 -13.32
CA LEU A 171 12.72 9.63 -12.27
C LEU A 171 14.08 8.93 -12.30
N LYS A 172 14.55 8.48 -13.46
CA LYS A 172 15.87 7.84 -13.60
C LYS A 172 17.02 8.75 -13.17
N MET A 173 16.98 10.03 -13.54
CA MET A 173 18.01 11.01 -13.15
C MET A 173 18.01 11.31 -11.64
N MET A 174 16.86 11.21 -10.98
CA MET A 174 16.71 11.49 -9.55
C MET A 174 17.18 10.36 -8.63
N ARG A 175 17.59 9.20 -9.16
CA ARG A 175 18.02 8.04 -8.36
C ARG A 175 19.19 8.37 -7.43
N ARG A 176 20.34 8.80 -7.99
CA ARG A 176 21.54 9.13 -7.19
C ARG A 176 21.30 10.30 -6.22
N PRO A 177 20.65 11.41 -6.63
CA PRO A 177 20.27 12.48 -5.70
C PRO A 177 19.39 11.98 -4.54
N ALA A 178 18.41 11.09 -4.81
CA ALA A 178 17.54 10.54 -3.78
C ALA A 178 18.31 9.67 -2.79
N ASP A 179 19.22 8.82 -3.28
CA ASP A 179 20.08 8.00 -2.42
C ASP A 179 20.92 8.86 -1.47
N LEU A 180 21.56 9.91 -2.00
CA LEU A 180 22.35 10.85 -1.21
C LEU A 180 21.52 11.63 -0.18
N ALA A 181 20.25 11.90 -0.48
CA ALA A 181 19.31 12.53 0.46
C ALA A 181 18.71 11.55 1.50
N GLY A 182 19.04 10.26 1.40
CA GLY A 182 18.47 9.20 2.22
C GLY A 182 17.00 8.90 1.89
N LEU A 183 16.61 9.05 0.62
CA LEU A 183 15.27 8.82 0.06
C LEU A 183 15.25 7.65 -0.95
N GLY A 184 16.28 6.81 -0.97
CA GLY A 184 16.45 5.75 -1.95
C GLY A 184 15.33 4.70 -1.97
N ALA A 185 14.77 4.33 -0.80
CA ALA A 185 13.69 3.34 -0.73
C ALA A 185 12.37 3.88 -1.32
N LEU A 186 12.05 5.15 -1.04
CA LEU A 186 10.91 5.82 -1.62
C LEU A 186 11.08 6.04 -3.14
N HIS A 187 12.28 6.48 -3.56
CA HIS A 187 12.56 6.68 -4.98
C HIS A 187 12.49 5.37 -5.77
N GLY A 188 13.10 4.29 -5.26
CA GLY A 188 13.06 2.98 -5.89
C GLY A 188 11.63 2.46 -6.06
N PHE A 189 10.77 2.64 -5.05
CA PHE A 189 9.34 2.31 -5.15
C PHE A 189 8.63 3.09 -6.26
N LEU A 190 8.85 4.42 -6.34
CA LEU A 190 8.23 5.26 -7.36
C LEU A 190 8.72 4.92 -8.78
N GLU A 191 10.02 4.69 -8.93
CA GLU A 191 10.61 4.32 -10.21
C GLU A 191 10.13 2.95 -10.68
N ALA A 192 10.12 1.95 -9.79
CA ALA A 192 9.57 0.63 -10.08
C ALA A 192 8.09 0.73 -10.47
N GLY A 193 7.27 1.45 -9.71
CA GLY A 193 5.87 1.66 -10.06
C GLY A 193 5.73 2.27 -11.46
N PHE A 194 6.44 3.37 -11.74
CA PHE A 194 6.38 4.02 -13.04
C PHE A 194 6.73 3.06 -14.20
N ASP A 195 7.82 2.29 -14.07
CA ASP A 195 8.23 1.36 -15.12
C ASP A 195 7.17 0.27 -15.37
N HIS A 196 6.53 -0.28 -14.32
CA HIS A 196 5.50 -1.33 -14.45
C HIS A 196 4.15 -0.84 -14.98
N PHE A 197 3.83 0.46 -14.87
CA PHE A 197 2.58 1.08 -15.36
C PHE A 197 2.75 1.88 -16.67
N SER A 198 3.96 1.92 -17.25
CA SER A 198 4.26 2.66 -18.48
C SER A 198 4.12 1.84 -19.77
N GLY A 199 3.75 0.56 -19.65
CA GLY A 199 3.53 -0.39 -20.75
C GLY A 199 2.11 -0.43 -21.27
#